data_AF-A0A2Z5GBK4-F1
#
_entry.id   AF-A0A2Z5GBK4-F1
#
_cell.length_a   1.000
_cell.length_b   1.000
_cell.length_c   1.000
_cell.angle_alpha   90.00
_cell.angle_beta   90.00
_cell.angle_gamma   90.00
#
_symmetry.space_group_name_H-M   'P 1'
#
loop_
_entity.id
_entity.type
_entity.pdbx_description
1 polymer ?
#
loop_
_entity_poly.entity_id
_entity_poly.type
_entity_poly.pdbx_seq_one_letter_code
_entity_poly.pdbx_strand_id
1 'polypeptide(L)'
;MSKPLGKIPATTKPKSSERERSVRLRPGRQRAVNTTPRVRSSAAAKNLFRLVRLVSRSPRAPGRVGGQGGSSRLSNYMRRAVVNVRYKTSKSPRSWKAHGAYLERESATRPVETEHGREHDPSKDRLGVAKEESLAAIADRWQRDGDARIWKIIVSPEDSGVDFERTAKTVISAIERETGHPVEWAGIVHRNTDHAHAHLVIRGRSPDGKPLDLPRTVIRQGLREAVRLDLTHQLGPRTIADIERQKTGELTTARVTSLDRSLARRVRDHSSDGAFQRLLRTNNVEEQRRLNYLKTIGLARQETSELWLLRTDFVAQLTQMKDLQDRARTLFRSGVAISDPHAPMEFLSGSRKFIGRVLLNSEDERTGAMQTIFETIDGRIQIIRHDSTLRAAWERGDLRPGNLVSIDFLKSSPERLYAVSLGADQTVLTDKKALDVVLRKIDLRELAKPELEKGWMGQFRKALSERARSRPRDRAL
;
A
#
# COMPACT_ATOMS: atom_id res chain seq x y z
N MET A 1 -94.19 16.97 -21.17
CA MET A 1 -94.68 18.35 -21.24
C MET A 1 -93.86 19.22 -20.29
N SER A 2 -93.29 20.29 -20.85
CA SER A 2 -92.82 21.56 -20.27
C SER A 2 -92.11 21.61 -18.89
N LYS A 3 -90.80 21.91 -18.97
CA LYS A 3 -89.99 22.91 -18.21
C LYS A 3 -90.81 23.98 -17.44
N PRO A 4 -90.27 24.65 -16.38
CA PRO A 4 -89.04 25.45 -16.53
C PRO A 4 -88.11 25.71 -15.33
N LEU A 5 -86.94 26.23 -15.70
CA LEU A 5 -85.91 26.89 -14.90
C LEU A 5 -86.41 28.22 -14.30
N GLY A 6 -85.76 28.67 -13.21
CA GLY A 6 -85.46 30.11 -13.10
C GLY A 6 -85.02 30.67 -11.74
N LYS A 7 -83.73 31.04 -11.69
CA LYS A 7 -83.15 32.30 -11.15
C LYS A 7 -82.74 32.41 -9.66
N ILE A 8 -81.43 32.70 -9.52
CA ILE A 8 -80.65 33.35 -8.46
C ILE A 8 -80.62 34.88 -8.79
N PRO A 9 -80.58 35.87 -7.85
CA PRO A 9 -79.38 36.37 -7.13
C PRO A 9 -79.70 36.88 -5.69
N ALA A 10 -78.82 37.33 -4.80
CA ALA A 10 -77.59 38.12 -4.92
C ALA A 10 -76.70 38.05 -3.65
N THR A 11 -75.46 38.49 -3.84
CA THR A 11 -74.35 38.82 -2.92
C THR A 11 -74.74 39.87 -1.84
N THR A 12 -74.13 39.99 -0.65
CA THR A 12 -72.76 40.50 -0.36
C THR A 12 -72.38 40.34 1.14
N LYS A 13 -71.07 40.24 1.43
CA LYS A 13 -70.40 40.23 2.78
C LYS A 13 -70.30 41.65 3.40
N PRO A 14 -69.97 41.83 4.71
CA PRO A 14 -68.55 41.92 5.13
C PRO A 14 -68.14 41.34 6.53
N LYS A 15 -66.81 41.08 6.63
CA LYS A 15 -65.80 41.06 7.74
C LYS A 15 -66.22 41.51 9.18
N SER A 16 -65.61 41.14 10.32
CA SER A 16 -64.52 40.24 10.77
C SER A 16 -64.34 40.42 12.30
N SER A 17 -64.15 39.35 13.11
CA SER A 17 -63.09 39.22 14.16
C SER A 17 -63.33 38.02 15.10
N GLU A 18 -62.24 37.26 15.27
CA GLU A 18 -61.77 36.39 16.37
C GLU A 18 -62.72 35.41 17.12
N ARG A 19 -62.41 34.12 16.97
CA ARG A 19 -62.37 33.16 18.10
C ARG A 19 -61.47 31.96 17.75
N GLU A 20 -60.58 31.65 18.68
CA GLU A 20 -59.64 30.53 18.70
C GLU A 20 -60.30 29.18 18.38
N ARG A 21 -59.60 28.32 17.63
CA ARG A 21 -59.93 26.89 17.53
C ARG A 21 -58.71 26.04 17.84
N SER A 22 -58.84 25.30 18.93
CA SER A 22 -58.01 24.18 19.35
C SER A 22 -58.03 23.06 18.31
N VAL A 23 -56.85 22.71 17.79
CA VAL A 23 -56.66 21.57 16.89
C VAL A 23 -56.55 20.31 17.74
N ARG A 24 -57.53 19.41 17.60
CA ARG A 24 -57.49 18.05 18.15
C ARG A 24 -56.40 17.24 17.44
N LEU A 25 -55.37 16.84 18.17
CA LEU A 25 -54.37 15.87 17.73
C LEU A 25 -55.00 14.47 17.68
N ARG A 26 -55.08 13.88 16.47
CA ARG A 26 -55.32 12.45 16.29
C ARG A 26 -53.96 11.72 16.32
N PRO A 27 -53.78 10.63 17.08
CA PRO A 27 -52.54 9.88 17.10
C PRO A 27 -52.27 9.25 15.73
N GLY A 28 -51.21 9.72 15.07
CA GLY A 28 -50.72 9.11 13.84
C GLY A 28 -50.06 7.76 14.11
N ARG A 29 -50.36 6.80 13.23
CA ARG A 29 -49.75 5.47 13.13
C ARG A 29 -48.22 5.54 13.25
N GLN A 30 -47.68 5.01 14.35
CA GLN A 30 -46.23 4.87 14.54
C GLN A 30 -45.65 3.90 13.50
N ARG A 31 -44.83 4.43 12.57
CA ARG A 31 -43.90 3.62 11.79
C ARG A 31 -42.75 3.23 12.70
N ALA A 32 -42.47 1.94 12.82
CA ALA A 32 -41.32 1.42 13.53
C ALA A 32 -40.02 2.07 13.00
N VAL A 33 -39.32 2.75 13.91
CA VAL A 33 -37.98 3.27 13.64
C VAL A 33 -37.02 2.09 13.77
N ASN A 34 -36.57 1.56 12.64
CA ASN A 34 -35.43 0.64 12.60
C ASN A 34 -34.16 1.42 12.93
N THR A 35 -33.84 1.57 14.22
CA THR A 35 -32.49 1.90 14.70
C THR A 35 -31.59 0.67 14.57
N THR A 36 -31.17 0.40 13.34
CA THR A 36 -29.93 -0.35 13.11
C THR A 36 -28.81 0.67 12.90
N PRO A 37 -27.65 0.55 13.59
CA PRO A 37 -26.51 1.39 13.26
C PRO A 37 -26.07 1.04 11.84
N ARG A 38 -26.35 1.94 10.91
CA ARG A 38 -25.90 1.84 9.52
C ARG A 38 -24.38 2.00 9.55
N VAL A 39 -23.66 0.88 9.64
CA VAL A 39 -22.20 0.84 9.54
C VAL A 39 -21.83 1.50 8.21
N ARG A 40 -21.35 2.74 8.27
CA ARG A 40 -20.74 3.42 7.13
C ARG A 40 -19.46 2.67 6.81
N SER A 41 -19.57 1.68 5.93
CA SER A 41 -18.41 1.01 5.33
C SER A 41 -17.51 2.09 4.71
N SER A 42 -16.27 2.21 5.20
CA SER A 42 -15.28 3.15 4.68
C SER A 42 -15.06 2.94 3.18
N ALA A 43 -14.57 3.96 2.47
CA ALA A 43 -14.22 3.85 1.05
C ALA A 43 -13.25 2.69 0.77
N ALA A 44 -12.44 2.30 1.77
CA ALA A 44 -11.57 1.13 1.73
C ALA A 44 -12.34 -0.20 1.69
N ALA A 45 -13.40 -0.35 2.49
CA ALA A 45 -14.27 -1.53 2.46
C ALA A 45 -15.04 -1.65 1.13
N LYS A 46 -15.54 -0.53 0.59
CA LYS A 46 -16.21 -0.52 -0.73
C LYS A 46 -15.27 -0.87 -1.88
N ASN A 47 -14.02 -0.40 -1.82
CA ASN A 47 -12.99 -0.79 -2.79
C ASN A 47 -12.57 -2.25 -2.65
N LEU A 48 -12.55 -2.79 -1.42
CA LEU A 48 -12.29 -4.21 -1.17
C LEU A 48 -13.41 -5.10 -1.74
N PHE A 49 -14.68 -4.76 -1.54
CA PHE A 49 -15.80 -5.48 -2.17
C PHE A 49 -15.80 -5.34 -3.70
N ARG A 50 -15.37 -4.19 -4.25
CA ARG A 50 -15.22 -4.00 -5.70
C ARG A 50 -14.07 -4.84 -6.27
N LEU A 51 -12.96 -4.98 -5.53
CA LEU A 51 -11.82 -5.83 -5.89
C LEU A 51 -12.20 -7.31 -5.81
N VAL A 52 -12.90 -7.73 -4.74
CA VAL A 52 -13.45 -9.07 -4.62
C VAL A 52 -14.38 -9.36 -5.80
N ARG A 53 -15.25 -8.43 -6.21
CA ARG A 53 -16.17 -8.60 -7.37
C ARG A 53 -15.48 -8.56 -8.74
N LEU A 54 -14.36 -7.85 -8.87
CA LEU A 54 -13.54 -7.78 -10.10
C LEU A 54 -12.62 -9.00 -10.25
N VAL A 55 -12.17 -9.59 -9.13
CA VAL A 55 -11.25 -10.74 -9.10
C VAL A 55 -12.00 -12.08 -8.97
N SER A 56 -13.24 -12.10 -8.46
CA SER A 56 -14.13 -13.27 -8.46
C SER A 56 -14.86 -13.49 -9.80
N ARG A 57 -14.72 -12.57 -10.75
CA ARG A 57 -15.05 -12.83 -12.15
C ARG A 57 -13.92 -13.62 -12.80
N SER A 58 -13.97 -14.93 -12.62
CA SER A 58 -13.39 -15.83 -13.63
C SER A 58 -14.12 -15.59 -14.96
N PRO A 59 -13.44 -15.66 -16.12
CA PRO A 59 -14.13 -15.53 -17.40
C PRO A 59 -15.20 -16.62 -17.45
N ARG A 60 -16.45 -16.25 -17.72
CA ARG A 60 -17.38 -17.22 -18.34
C ARG A 60 -16.67 -17.70 -19.60
N ALA A 61 -16.49 -19.02 -19.70
CA ALA A 61 -16.00 -19.65 -20.92
C ALA A 61 -16.83 -19.12 -22.10
N PRO A 62 -16.20 -18.51 -23.13
CA PRO A 62 -16.87 -18.36 -24.41
C PRO A 62 -17.11 -19.77 -24.96
N GLY A 63 -18.26 -19.95 -25.58
CA GLY A 63 -18.71 -21.24 -26.10
C GLY A 63 -17.68 -21.92 -27.00
N ARG A 64 -17.77 -23.25 -27.04
CA ARG A 64 -17.12 -24.15 -28.00
C ARG A 64 -17.12 -23.54 -29.40
N VAL A 65 -15.94 -23.17 -29.88
CA VAL A 65 -15.58 -23.25 -31.30
C VAL A 65 -14.22 -23.96 -31.33
N GLY A 66 -14.14 -25.03 -32.10
CA GLY A 66 -13.03 -25.98 -32.10
C GLY A 66 -11.68 -25.37 -32.47
N GLY A 67 -10.64 -25.78 -31.75
CA GLY A 67 -9.24 -25.52 -32.01
C GLY A 67 -8.39 -26.37 -31.08
N GLN A 68 -7.47 -27.14 -31.66
CA GLN A 68 -6.76 -28.27 -31.06
C GLN A 68 -5.91 -27.94 -29.82
N GLY A 69 -5.67 -28.98 -29.02
CA GLY A 69 -5.04 -28.94 -27.70
C GLY A 69 -3.53 -28.65 -27.72
N GLY A 70 -3.06 -27.97 -26.66
CA GLY A 70 -1.64 -27.72 -26.39
C GLY A 70 -1.39 -26.62 -25.36
N SER A 71 -2.25 -25.59 -25.31
CA SER A 71 -1.95 -24.34 -24.59
C SER A 71 -2.08 -24.42 -23.05
N SER A 72 -3.00 -25.21 -22.48
CA SER A 72 -3.23 -25.16 -21.03
C SER A 72 -2.18 -25.88 -20.17
N ARG A 73 -1.47 -26.88 -20.72
CA ARG A 73 -0.46 -27.66 -19.96
C ARG A 73 0.88 -26.94 -19.87
N LEU A 74 1.30 -26.22 -20.92
CA LEU A 74 2.55 -25.44 -20.92
C LEU A 74 2.48 -24.28 -19.91
N SER A 75 1.30 -23.68 -19.72
CA SER A 75 1.08 -22.58 -18.76
C SER A 75 1.50 -22.92 -17.31
N ASN A 76 1.41 -24.19 -16.89
CA ASN A 76 1.76 -24.59 -15.52
C ASN A 76 3.26 -24.73 -15.30
N TYR A 77 4.02 -25.06 -16.34
CA TYR A 77 5.48 -25.22 -16.29
C TYR A 77 6.23 -23.95 -16.69
N MET A 78 5.56 -22.94 -17.23
CA MET A 78 6.19 -21.65 -17.48
C MET A 78 6.66 -20.99 -16.18
N ARG A 79 7.81 -20.32 -16.26
CA ARG A 79 8.31 -19.44 -15.19
C ARG A 79 7.28 -18.38 -14.84
N ARG A 80 7.33 -17.90 -13.60
CA ARG A 80 6.34 -16.97 -13.04
C ARG A 80 7.00 -15.63 -12.76
N ALA A 81 6.24 -14.57 -13.05
CA ALA A 81 6.61 -13.21 -12.70
C ALA A 81 5.38 -12.38 -12.39
N VAL A 82 5.54 -11.44 -11.47
CA VAL A 82 4.62 -10.33 -11.29
C VAL A 82 5.07 -9.19 -12.21
N VAL A 83 4.12 -8.65 -12.96
CA VAL A 83 4.31 -7.44 -13.77
C VAL A 83 3.29 -6.42 -13.33
N ASN A 84 3.75 -5.32 -12.75
CA ASN A 84 2.92 -4.23 -12.24
C ASN A 84 3.12 -3.00 -13.11
N VAL A 85 2.06 -2.54 -13.79
CA VAL A 85 2.09 -1.36 -14.64
C VAL A 85 1.32 -0.22 -14.00
N ARG A 86 1.93 0.96 -13.93
CA ARG A 86 1.36 2.22 -13.43
C ARG A 86 1.78 3.38 -14.30
N TYR A 87 1.19 4.54 -14.07
CA TYR A 87 1.69 5.80 -14.62
C TYR A 87 1.66 6.89 -13.56
N LYS A 88 2.47 7.92 -13.77
CA LYS A 88 2.48 9.16 -12.98
C LYS A 88 2.27 10.34 -13.93
N THR A 89 1.38 11.26 -13.58
CA THR A 89 1.11 12.46 -14.40
C THR A 89 2.02 13.61 -13.99
N SER A 90 2.14 14.61 -14.87
CA SER A 90 2.96 15.80 -14.64
C SER A 90 2.33 16.82 -13.67
N LYS A 91 1.09 16.58 -13.21
CA LYS A 91 0.32 17.49 -12.33
C LYS A 91 0.94 17.75 -10.95
N SER A 92 1.95 16.99 -10.53
CA SER A 92 2.76 17.31 -9.35
C SER A 92 4.14 17.83 -9.80
N PRO A 93 4.37 19.17 -9.74
CA PRO A 93 5.65 19.78 -10.12
C PRO A 93 6.82 19.13 -9.35
N ARG A 94 7.96 18.87 -10.01
CA ARG A 94 9.21 18.29 -9.46
C ARG A 94 9.17 16.86 -8.91
N SER A 95 8.02 16.21 -8.95
CA SER A 95 7.85 14.89 -8.35
C SER A 95 8.53 13.73 -9.13
N TRP A 96 8.91 13.91 -10.39
CA TRP A 96 9.50 12.83 -11.20
C TRP A 96 11.00 12.68 -10.94
N LYS A 97 11.74 13.80 -10.87
CA LYS A 97 13.15 13.84 -10.45
C LYS A 97 13.38 13.15 -9.10
N ALA A 98 12.60 13.53 -8.09
CA ALA A 98 12.69 12.95 -6.76
C ALA A 98 12.42 11.44 -6.75
N HIS A 99 11.53 10.96 -7.63
CA HIS A 99 11.25 9.54 -7.77
C HIS A 99 12.41 8.79 -8.43
N GLY A 100 13.01 9.33 -9.51
CA GLY A 100 14.19 8.73 -10.13
C GLY A 100 15.37 8.61 -9.15
N ALA A 101 15.64 9.68 -8.39
CA ALA A 101 16.69 9.68 -7.36
C ALA A 101 16.41 8.67 -6.23
N TYR A 102 15.15 8.46 -5.89
CA TYR A 102 14.74 7.46 -4.90
C TYR A 102 15.00 6.03 -5.39
N LEU A 103 14.62 5.71 -6.63
CA LEU A 103 14.85 4.37 -7.21
C LEU A 103 16.36 4.02 -7.28
N GLU A 104 17.20 5.00 -7.62
CA GLU A 104 18.66 4.82 -7.68
C GLU A 104 19.27 4.60 -6.29
N ARG A 105 18.83 5.39 -5.31
CA ARG A 105 19.31 5.25 -3.92
C ARG A 105 18.96 3.89 -3.34
N GLU A 106 17.75 3.41 -3.57
CA GLU A 106 17.33 2.10 -3.08
C GLU A 106 18.15 0.98 -3.70
N SER A 107 18.51 1.04 -4.98
CA SER A 107 19.39 0.02 -5.59
C SER A 107 20.79 0.02 -4.96
N ALA A 108 21.33 1.20 -4.62
CA ALA A 108 22.70 1.35 -4.10
C ALA A 108 22.87 0.98 -2.61
N THR A 109 21.79 0.92 -1.82
CA THR A 109 21.85 0.62 -0.39
C THR A 109 21.86 -0.90 -0.16
N ARG A 110 23.06 -1.50 -0.16
CA ARG A 110 23.32 -2.85 0.35
C ARG A 110 23.92 -2.75 1.76
N PRO A 111 23.47 -3.53 2.76
CA PRO A 111 24.26 -3.76 3.96
C PRO A 111 25.56 -4.45 3.54
N VAL A 112 26.69 -3.92 3.99
CA VAL A 112 28.02 -4.47 3.75
C VAL A 112 28.18 -5.73 4.58
N GLU A 113 27.73 -6.87 4.04
CA GLU A 113 28.28 -8.19 4.37
C GLU A 113 28.30 -8.99 3.07
N THR A 114 29.41 -8.93 2.35
CA THR A 114 29.75 -9.93 1.33
C THR A 114 30.89 -10.77 1.87
N GLU A 115 30.68 -12.08 1.96
CA GLU A 115 31.72 -13.08 2.30
C GLU A 115 32.93 -13.05 1.34
N HIS A 116 32.91 -12.23 0.27
CA HIS A 116 33.95 -12.20 -0.77
C HIS A 116 34.46 -10.80 -1.15
N GLY A 117 34.20 -9.75 -0.37
CA GLY A 117 34.90 -8.45 -0.52
C GLY A 117 34.79 -7.74 -1.88
N ARG A 118 33.87 -8.15 -2.77
CA ARG A 118 33.64 -7.48 -4.06
C ARG A 118 32.74 -6.28 -3.86
N GLU A 119 33.30 -5.09 -4.10
CA GLU A 119 32.57 -3.84 -4.18
C GLU A 119 31.49 -3.97 -5.27
N HIS A 120 30.21 -3.85 -4.87
CA HIS A 120 29.09 -3.95 -5.80
C HIS A 120 28.97 -2.64 -6.55
N ASP A 121 29.33 -2.64 -7.84
CA ASP A 121 29.19 -1.47 -8.70
C ASP A 121 27.69 -1.22 -9.04
N PRO A 122 27.08 -0.14 -8.52
CA PRO A 122 25.68 0.18 -8.76
C PRO A 122 25.38 0.50 -10.22
N SER A 123 26.40 0.79 -11.04
CA SER A 123 26.24 1.03 -12.47
C SER A 123 25.73 -0.22 -13.21
N LYS A 124 26.07 -1.42 -12.73
CA LYS A 124 25.68 -2.71 -13.34
C LYS A 124 24.20 -3.04 -13.19
N ASP A 125 23.51 -2.37 -12.27
CA ASP A 125 22.07 -2.55 -12.07
C ASP A 125 21.24 -1.57 -12.92
N ARG A 126 21.87 -0.59 -13.59
CA ARG A 126 21.17 0.35 -14.49
C ARG A 126 20.88 -0.29 -15.84
N LEU A 127 19.70 0.01 -16.39
CA LEU A 127 19.17 -0.55 -17.63
C LEU A 127 18.78 0.55 -18.62
N GLY A 128 18.84 0.26 -19.91
CA GLY A 128 18.47 1.20 -20.97
C GLY A 128 19.31 2.49 -20.90
N VAL A 129 18.67 3.65 -21.13
CA VAL A 129 19.38 4.95 -21.10
C VAL A 129 19.91 5.32 -19.71
N ALA A 130 19.49 4.63 -18.64
CA ALA A 130 20.02 4.85 -17.30
C ALA A 130 21.52 4.52 -17.17
N LYS A 131 22.07 3.74 -18.11
CA LYS A 131 23.51 3.43 -18.16
C LYS A 131 24.37 4.65 -18.47
N GLU A 132 23.80 5.63 -19.17
CA GLU A 132 24.49 6.85 -19.61
C GLU A 132 24.14 8.04 -18.72
N GLU A 133 22.91 8.09 -18.20
CA GLU A 133 22.41 9.21 -17.42
C GLU A 133 21.62 8.73 -16.20
N SER A 134 21.65 9.47 -15.09
CA SER A 134 20.84 9.11 -13.91
C SER A 134 19.33 9.11 -14.21
N LEU A 135 18.59 8.18 -13.61
CA LEU A 135 17.12 8.13 -13.66
C LEU A 135 16.50 9.44 -13.17
N ALA A 136 17.12 10.11 -12.19
CA ALA A 136 16.68 11.41 -11.71
C ALA A 136 16.72 12.48 -12.80
N ALA A 137 17.81 12.53 -13.59
CA ALA A 137 17.99 13.51 -14.65
C ALA A 137 17.10 13.21 -15.88
N ILE A 138 16.99 11.93 -16.25
CA ILE A 138 16.08 11.47 -17.32
C ILE A 138 14.63 11.86 -16.99
N ALA A 139 14.17 11.53 -15.78
CA ALA A 139 12.81 11.83 -15.34
C ALA A 139 12.54 13.34 -15.22
N ASP A 140 13.56 14.13 -14.82
CA ASP A 140 13.50 15.59 -14.80
C ASP A 140 13.41 16.19 -16.21
N ARG A 141 14.20 15.68 -17.16
CA ARG A 141 14.13 16.08 -18.57
C ARG A 141 12.74 15.84 -19.14
N TRP A 142 12.21 14.63 -19.03
CA TRP A 142 10.87 14.32 -19.55
C TRP A 142 9.79 15.20 -18.94
N GLN A 143 9.92 15.56 -17.66
CA GLN A 143 9.00 16.51 -17.02
C GLN A 143 9.14 17.92 -17.60
N ARG A 144 10.36 18.40 -17.83
CA ARG A 144 10.65 19.72 -18.43
C ARG A 144 10.20 19.82 -19.89
N ASP A 145 10.26 18.71 -20.63
CA ASP A 145 9.83 18.63 -22.03
C ASP A 145 8.29 18.70 -22.19
N GLY A 146 7.55 18.77 -21.07
CA GLY A 146 6.09 18.90 -21.06
C GLY A 146 5.35 17.58 -21.22
N ASP A 147 6.01 16.44 -21.02
CA ASP A 147 5.38 15.13 -21.15
C ASP A 147 4.20 14.99 -20.15
N ALA A 148 3.07 14.47 -20.63
CA ALA A 148 1.85 14.37 -19.82
C ALA A 148 1.96 13.34 -18.69
N ARG A 149 2.74 12.27 -18.92
CA ARG A 149 2.93 11.15 -17.98
C ARG A 149 4.27 10.45 -18.18
N ILE A 150 4.64 9.64 -17.19
CA ILE A 150 5.61 8.55 -17.32
C ILE A 150 4.92 7.24 -16.96
N TRP A 151 5.30 6.16 -17.64
CA TRP A 151 4.87 4.81 -17.28
C TRP A 151 5.91 4.16 -16.37
N LYS A 152 5.44 3.48 -15.33
CA LYS A 152 6.26 2.71 -14.40
C LYS A 152 5.89 1.24 -14.55
N ILE A 153 6.86 0.38 -14.79
CA ILE A 153 6.66 -1.06 -14.88
C ILE A 153 7.62 -1.74 -13.90
N ILE A 154 7.09 -2.56 -13.00
CA ILE A 154 7.90 -3.39 -12.11
C ILE A 154 7.80 -4.83 -12.59
N VAL A 155 8.95 -5.45 -12.84
CA VAL A 155 9.08 -6.86 -13.23
C VAL A 155 9.74 -7.60 -12.07
N SER A 156 8.98 -8.49 -11.42
CA SER A 156 9.43 -9.30 -10.28
C SER A 156 9.31 -10.78 -10.63
N PRO A 157 10.38 -11.40 -11.18
CA PRO A 157 10.47 -12.85 -11.35
C PRO A 157 10.40 -13.58 -10.00
N GLU A 158 9.87 -14.80 -10.00
CA GLU A 158 9.92 -15.66 -8.80
C GLU A 158 11.32 -16.25 -8.59
N ASP A 159 12.00 -16.57 -9.69
CA ASP A 159 13.31 -17.22 -9.72
C ASP A 159 14.47 -16.23 -9.68
N SER A 160 15.61 -16.64 -9.12
CA SER A 160 16.88 -15.90 -9.15
C SER A 160 17.66 -16.14 -10.46
N GLY A 161 18.76 -15.41 -10.67
CA GLY A 161 19.64 -15.63 -11.82
C GLY A 161 19.12 -15.08 -13.15
N VAL A 162 18.08 -14.24 -13.11
CA VAL A 162 17.48 -13.60 -14.28
C VAL A 162 18.40 -12.55 -14.90
N ASP A 163 18.49 -12.56 -16.23
CA ASP A 163 19.03 -11.46 -17.02
C ASP A 163 17.94 -10.39 -17.19
N PHE A 164 17.98 -9.40 -16.30
CA PHE A 164 17.02 -8.29 -16.29
C PHE A 164 17.14 -7.36 -17.49
N GLU A 165 18.32 -7.24 -18.12
CA GLU A 165 18.48 -6.41 -19.32
C GLU A 165 17.71 -7.05 -20.48
N ARG A 166 17.87 -8.37 -20.67
CA ARG A 166 17.13 -9.13 -21.67
C ARG A 166 15.62 -9.04 -21.41
N THR A 167 15.18 -9.32 -20.18
CA THR A 167 13.75 -9.26 -19.84
C THR A 167 13.17 -7.85 -19.98
N ALA A 168 13.93 -6.81 -19.64
CA ALA A 168 13.50 -5.43 -19.86
C ALA A 168 13.32 -5.14 -21.36
N LYS A 169 14.27 -5.53 -22.20
CA LYS A 169 14.14 -5.41 -23.67
C LYS A 169 12.92 -6.15 -24.19
N THR A 170 12.60 -7.35 -23.68
CA THR A 170 11.37 -8.06 -24.04
C THR A 170 10.11 -7.25 -23.70
N VAL A 171 10.06 -6.63 -22.52
CA VAL A 171 8.94 -5.76 -22.12
C VAL A 171 8.81 -4.58 -23.09
N ILE A 172 9.92 -3.92 -23.40
CA ILE A 172 9.94 -2.76 -24.30
C ILE A 172 9.53 -3.16 -25.72
N SER A 173 10.08 -4.22 -26.28
CA SER A 173 9.69 -4.70 -27.62
C SER A 173 8.22 -5.13 -27.69
N ALA A 174 7.65 -5.64 -26.61
CA ALA A 174 6.22 -5.93 -26.54
C ALA A 174 5.36 -4.66 -26.54
N ILE A 175 5.84 -3.57 -25.93
CA ILE A 175 5.20 -2.25 -25.96
C ILE A 175 5.31 -1.65 -27.35
N GLU A 176 6.52 -1.58 -27.91
CA GLU A 176 6.80 -0.98 -29.23
C GLU A 176 6.02 -1.66 -30.35
N ARG A 177 5.87 -2.99 -30.28
CA ARG A 177 5.06 -3.74 -31.25
C ARG A 177 3.59 -3.35 -31.21
N GLU A 178 3.03 -3.09 -30.03
CA GLU A 178 1.63 -2.67 -29.91
C GLU A 178 1.45 -1.18 -30.23
N THR A 179 2.40 -0.33 -29.82
CA THR A 179 2.32 1.13 -30.06
C THR A 179 2.71 1.51 -31.48
N GLY A 180 3.42 0.63 -32.20
CA GLY A 180 3.84 0.83 -33.59
C GLY A 180 5.04 1.76 -33.75
N HIS A 181 5.75 2.09 -32.68
CA HIS A 181 6.89 3.00 -32.69
C HIS A 181 7.84 2.73 -31.53
N PRO A 182 9.12 3.12 -31.62
CA PRO A 182 10.07 2.98 -30.53
C PRO A 182 9.68 3.84 -29.33
N VAL A 183 10.11 3.44 -28.13
CA VAL A 183 9.89 4.20 -26.89
C VAL A 183 11.19 4.43 -26.13
N GLU A 184 11.37 5.63 -25.61
CA GLU A 184 12.50 5.95 -24.73
C GLU A 184 12.23 5.35 -23.33
N TRP A 185 13.20 4.62 -22.78
CA TRP A 185 13.05 3.95 -21.50
C TRP A 185 14.36 3.86 -20.72
N ALA A 186 14.22 3.84 -19.41
CA ALA A 186 15.27 3.72 -18.43
C ALA A 186 14.88 2.68 -17.39
N GLY A 187 15.83 2.06 -16.70
CA GLY A 187 15.48 1.16 -15.61
C GLY A 187 16.58 0.93 -14.62
N ILE A 188 16.22 0.29 -13.51
CA ILE A 188 17.15 -0.14 -12.48
C ILE A 188 16.72 -1.46 -11.84
N VAL A 189 17.68 -2.32 -11.56
CA VAL A 189 17.47 -3.58 -10.85
C VAL A 189 17.70 -3.38 -9.36
N HIS A 190 16.75 -3.83 -8.56
CA HIS A 190 16.86 -3.88 -7.10
C HIS A 190 17.19 -5.31 -6.70
N ARG A 191 18.44 -5.55 -6.31
CA ARG A 191 18.92 -6.86 -5.85
C ARG A 191 19.07 -6.95 -4.32
N ASN A 192 18.83 -5.84 -3.64
CA ASN A 192 18.84 -5.71 -2.19
C ASN A 192 17.49 -6.04 -1.54
N THR A 193 16.58 -6.72 -2.24
CA THR A 193 15.28 -7.21 -1.73
C THR A 193 15.25 -8.75 -1.68
N ASP A 194 14.20 -9.37 -1.12
CA ASP A 194 14.11 -10.85 -1.02
C ASP A 194 14.12 -11.51 -2.41
N HIS A 195 13.48 -10.84 -3.37
CA HIS A 195 13.46 -11.23 -4.78
C HIS A 195 13.91 -10.06 -5.63
N ALA A 196 14.98 -10.27 -6.39
CA ALA A 196 15.45 -9.27 -7.32
C ALA A 196 14.32 -8.87 -8.29
N HIS A 197 14.20 -7.58 -8.57
CA HIS A 197 13.18 -7.06 -9.47
C HIS A 197 13.69 -5.83 -10.22
N ALA A 198 13.13 -5.55 -11.39
CA ALA A 198 13.47 -4.37 -12.19
C ALA A 198 12.35 -3.34 -12.15
N HIS A 199 12.72 -2.09 -11.88
CA HIS A 199 11.88 -0.92 -12.13
C HIS A 199 12.22 -0.36 -13.50
N LEU A 200 11.25 -0.29 -14.39
CA LEU A 200 11.36 0.32 -15.71
C LEU A 200 10.51 1.59 -15.73
N VAL A 201 11.09 2.67 -16.22
CA VAL A 201 10.40 3.94 -16.47
C VAL A 201 10.41 4.19 -17.97
N ILE A 202 9.23 4.39 -18.54
CA ILE A 202 9.05 4.60 -19.98
C ILE A 202 8.47 5.99 -20.18
N ARG A 203 9.04 6.72 -21.14
CA ARG A 203 8.60 8.05 -21.50
C ARG A 203 7.15 8.00 -22.00
N GLY A 204 6.28 8.84 -21.46
CA GLY A 204 4.86 8.85 -21.82
C GLY A 204 4.54 9.72 -23.03
N ARG A 205 5.45 9.81 -24.00
CA ARG A 205 5.33 10.63 -25.20
C ARG A 205 5.82 9.85 -26.43
N SER A 206 5.03 9.85 -27.50
CA SER A 206 5.36 9.25 -28.78
C SER A 206 6.28 10.15 -29.63
N PRO A 207 6.90 9.64 -30.70
CA PRO A 207 7.77 10.44 -31.57
C PRO A 207 7.08 11.64 -32.23
N ASP A 208 5.78 11.56 -32.50
CA ASP A 208 4.95 12.68 -33.01
C ASP A 208 4.51 13.67 -31.91
N GLY A 209 5.04 13.50 -30.70
CA GLY A 209 4.85 14.40 -29.58
C GLY A 209 3.55 14.21 -28.80
N LYS A 210 2.71 13.23 -29.17
CA LYS A 210 1.45 12.93 -28.49
C LYS A 210 1.67 12.14 -27.20
N PRO A 211 0.73 12.16 -26.24
CA PRO A 211 0.80 11.29 -25.07
C PRO A 211 0.79 9.81 -25.46
N LEU A 212 1.75 9.05 -24.97
CA LEU A 212 1.79 7.60 -25.12
C LEU A 212 0.80 6.97 -24.14
N ASP A 213 -0.25 6.33 -24.68
CA ASP A 213 -1.20 5.55 -23.90
C ASP A 213 -1.02 4.05 -24.19
N LEU A 214 -0.71 3.27 -23.14
CA LEU A 214 -0.54 1.82 -23.28
C LEU A 214 -1.90 1.11 -23.38
N PRO A 215 -2.13 0.29 -24.42
CA PRO A 215 -3.39 -0.45 -24.56
C PRO A 215 -3.66 -1.39 -23.39
N ARG A 216 -4.95 -1.54 -23.05
CA ARG A 216 -5.38 -2.41 -21.94
C ARG A 216 -5.00 -3.88 -22.14
N THR A 217 -4.93 -4.32 -23.39
CA THR A 217 -4.51 -5.67 -23.82
C THR A 217 -3.07 -5.95 -23.38
N VAL A 218 -2.16 -5.03 -23.71
CA VAL A 218 -0.75 -5.05 -23.28
C VAL A 218 -0.64 -5.08 -21.76
N ILE A 219 -1.35 -4.18 -21.07
CA ILE A 219 -1.27 -4.06 -19.61
C ILE A 219 -1.79 -5.32 -18.89
N ARG A 220 -2.94 -5.86 -19.31
CA ARG A 220 -3.62 -6.92 -18.54
C ARG A 220 -2.93 -8.27 -18.63
N GLN A 221 -2.45 -8.63 -19.83
CA GLN A 221 -1.94 -9.97 -20.11
C GLN A 221 -0.68 -9.95 -20.99
N GLY A 222 -0.61 -9.07 -22.00
CA GLY A 222 0.47 -9.09 -22.99
C GLY A 222 1.88 -9.03 -22.39
N LEU A 223 2.12 -8.09 -21.47
CA LEU A 223 3.44 -7.95 -20.85
C LEU A 223 3.79 -9.12 -19.93
N ARG A 224 2.83 -9.61 -19.15
CA ARG A 224 3.07 -10.74 -18.25
C ARG A 224 3.40 -12.00 -19.05
N GLU A 225 2.66 -12.27 -20.13
CA GLU A 225 2.91 -13.44 -20.98
C GLU A 225 4.28 -13.35 -21.64
N ALA A 226 4.65 -12.19 -22.18
CA ALA A 226 5.96 -11.95 -22.79
C ALA A 226 7.10 -12.18 -21.78
N VAL A 227 6.98 -11.65 -20.56
CA VAL A 227 7.96 -11.87 -19.49
C VAL A 227 8.03 -13.35 -19.09
N ARG A 228 6.90 -14.03 -18.92
CA ARG A 228 6.91 -15.46 -18.54
C ARG A 228 7.57 -16.33 -19.61
N LEU A 229 7.30 -16.03 -20.89
CA LEU A 229 7.90 -16.74 -22.01
C LEU A 229 9.41 -16.50 -22.03
N ASP A 230 9.86 -15.24 -21.94
CA ASP A 230 11.28 -14.90 -21.89
C ASP A 230 11.99 -15.57 -20.71
N LEU A 231 11.44 -15.50 -19.50
CA LEU A 231 11.99 -16.17 -18.33
C LEU A 231 12.07 -17.70 -18.52
N THR A 232 11.07 -18.30 -19.17
CA THR A 232 11.09 -19.75 -19.48
C THR A 232 12.18 -20.09 -20.49
N HIS A 233 12.46 -19.21 -21.46
CA HIS A 233 13.60 -19.37 -22.36
C HIS A 233 14.95 -19.16 -21.67
N GLN A 234 15.03 -18.25 -20.69
CA GLN A 234 16.26 -17.99 -19.95
C GLN A 234 16.61 -19.12 -18.97
N LEU A 235 15.62 -19.60 -18.21
CA LEU A 235 15.82 -20.47 -17.05
C LEU A 235 15.31 -21.89 -17.25
N GLY A 236 14.77 -22.20 -18.44
CA GLY A 236 14.02 -23.42 -18.70
C GLY A 236 12.64 -23.44 -18.03
N PRO A 237 11.81 -24.44 -18.35
CA PRO A 237 10.53 -24.66 -17.67
C PRO A 237 10.75 -25.08 -16.21
N ARG A 238 9.78 -24.77 -15.36
CA ARG A 238 9.70 -25.23 -13.97
C ARG A 238 9.56 -26.75 -13.94
N THR A 239 10.26 -27.39 -13.02
CA THR A 239 10.12 -28.82 -12.77
C THR A 239 8.92 -29.12 -11.87
N ILE A 240 8.46 -30.38 -11.83
CA ILE A 240 7.43 -30.82 -10.88
C ILE A 240 7.90 -30.58 -9.44
N ALA A 241 9.17 -30.83 -9.15
CA ALA A 241 9.75 -30.59 -7.83
C ALA A 241 9.71 -29.11 -7.43
N ASP A 242 9.94 -28.18 -8.36
CA ASP A 242 9.83 -26.73 -8.11
C ASP A 242 8.39 -26.32 -7.78
N ILE A 243 7.42 -26.93 -8.47
CA ILE A 243 5.99 -26.68 -8.26
C ILE A 243 5.57 -27.19 -6.88
N GLU A 244 5.95 -28.41 -6.52
CA GLU A 244 5.59 -29.01 -5.22
C GLU A 244 6.29 -28.32 -4.04
N ARG A 245 7.56 -27.90 -4.20
CA ARG A 245 8.27 -27.11 -3.19
C ARG A 245 7.57 -25.77 -2.95
N GLN A 246 7.15 -25.09 -4.02
CA GLN A 246 6.41 -23.84 -3.90
C GLN A 246 5.07 -24.04 -3.17
N LYS A 247 4.28 -25.05 -3.56
CA LYS A 247 3.00 -25.36 -2.91
C LYS A 247 3.17 -25.70 -1.44
N THR A 248 4.18 -26.49 -1.09
CA THR A 248 4.46 -26.86 0.30
C THR A 248 4.79 -25.63 1.15
N GLY A 249 5.53 -24.67 0.60
CA GLY A 249 5.81 -23.40 1.27
C GLY A 249 4.57 -22.50 1.46
N GLU A 250 3.52 -22.63 0.63
CA GLU A 250 2.25 -21.92 0.83
C GLU A 250 1.48 -22.41 2.07
N LEU A 251 1.74 -23.64 2.55
CA LEU A 251 0.97 -24.21 3.67
C LEU A 251 1.17 -23.45 4.98
N THR A 252 2.39 -23.03 5.28
CA THR A 252 2.79 -22.49 6.60
C THR A 252 3.19 -21.01 6.58
N THR A 253 2.89 -20.29 5.48
CA THR A 253 3.29 -18.88 5.34
C THR A 253 2.23 -17.91 5.90
N ALA A 254 2.65 -16.87 6.62
CA ALA A 254 1.77 -15.83 7.17
C ALA A 254 1.35 -14.76 6.12
N ARG A 255 0.95 -15.20 4.93
CA ARG A 255 0.44 -14.36 3.84
C ARG A 255 -0.75 -15.03 3.15
N VAL A 256 -1.51 -14.25 2.38
CA VAL A 256 -2.62 -14.78 1.57
C VAL A 256 -2.09 -15.66 0.42
N THR A 257 -2.58 -16.89 0.37
CA THR A 257 -2.21 -17.93 -0.61
C THR A 257 -3.37 -18.28 -1.55
N SER A 258 -3.11 -19.17 -2.50
CA SER A 258 -4.16 -19.72 -3.36
C SER A 258 -5.22 -20.50 -2.57
N LEU A 259 -4.79 -21.23 -1.54
CA LEU A 259 -5.64 -22.00 -0.62
C LEU A 259 -6.58 -21.09 0.16
N ASP A 260 -6.07 -19.97 0.70
CA ASP A 260 -6.90 -19.01 1.45
C ASP A 260 -8.03 -18.42 0.58
N ARG A 261 -7.75 -18.16 -0.70
CA ARG A 261 -8.78 -17.70 -1.67
C ARG A 261 -9.80 -18.80 -1.97
N SER A 262 -9.38 -20.06 -1.99
CA SER A 262 -10.28 -21.22 -2.16
C SER A 262 -11.21 -21.38 -0.95
N LEU A 263 -10.65 -21.29 0.26
CA LEU A 263 -11.39 -21.31 1.52
C LEU A 263 -12.40 -20.15 1.58
N ALA A 264 -11.97 -18.93 1.27
CA ALA A 264 -12.81 -17.71 1.28
C ALA A 264 -13.98 -17.74 0.28
N ARG A 265 -13.97 -18.62 -0.73
CA ARG A 265 -15.11 -18.81 -1.65
C ARG A 265 -16.15 -19.80 -1.12
N ARG A 266 -15.80 -20.63 -0.15
CA ARG A 266 -16.64 -21.73 0.37
C ARG A 266 -17.17 -21.50 1.78
N VAL A 267 -16.66 -20.48 2.47
CA VAL A 267 -17.24 -20.00 3.74
C VAL A 267 -18.72 -19.69 3.53
N ARG A 268 -19.54 -20.13 4.49
CA ARG A 268 -21.00 -19.97 4.48
C ARG A 268 -21.42 -18.94 5.53
N ASP A 269 -22.57 -19.16 6.14
CA ASP A 269 -23.18 -18.31 7.15
C ASP A 269 -22.23 -17.96 8.30
N HIS A 270 -22.53 -16.83 8.93
CA HIS A 270 -21.76 -16.31 10.06
C HIS A 270 -22.12 -17.11 11.32
N SER A 271 -21.17 -17.21 12.26
CA SER A 271 -21.47 -17.63 13.63
C SER A 271 -22.40 -16.63 14.31
N SER A 272 -23.02 -17.05 15.41
CA SER A 272 -23.95 -16.22 16.20
C SER A 272 -23.36 -14.88 16.64
N ASP A 273 -22.04 -14.80 16.87
CA ASP A 273 -21.29 -13.60 17.24
C ASP A 273 -20.86 -12.72 16.04
N GLY A 274 -21.08 -13.18 14.79
CA GLY A 274 -20.67 -12.48 13.57
C GLY A 274 -19.16 -12.39 13.33
N ALA A 275 -18.33 -12.90 14.25
CA ALA A 275 -16.87 -12.80 14.19
C ALA A 275 -16.24 -13.93 13.35
N PHE A 276 -16.93 -15.06 13.22
CA PHE A 276 -16.50 -16.20 12.42
C PHE A 276 -17.50 -16.57 11.33
N GLN A 277 -17.04 -17.32 10.34
CA GLN A 277 -17.82 -17.93 9.28
C GLN A 277 -17.61 -19.44 9.30
N ARG A 278 -18.68 -20.18 9.03
CA ARG A 278 -18.69 -21.64 9.02
C ARG A 278 -18.13 -22.17 7.71
N LEU A 279 -17.23 -23.14 7.80
CA LEU A 279 -16.65 -23.85 6.66
C LEU A 279 -16.72 -25.35 6.92
N LEU A 280 -17.39 -26.08 6.02
CA LEU A 280 -17.40 -27.54 6.07
C LEU A 280 -16.02 -28.11 5.75
N ARG A 281 -15.71 -29.27 6.31
CA ARG A 281 -14.48 -29.99 6.05
C ARG A 281 -14.21 -30.13 4.55
N THR A 282 -12.93 -30.00 4.20
CA THR A 282 -12.44 -30.19 2.85
C THR A 282 -11.69 -31.52 2.75
N ASN A 283 -11.86 -32.25 1.65
CA ASN A 283 -11.08 -33.47 1.36
C ASN A 283 -9.68 -33.17 0.82
N ASN A 284 -9.38 -31.90 0.54
CA ASN A 284 -8.06 -31.48 0.09
C ASN A 284 -7.07 -31.43 1.27
N VAL A 285 -6.06 -32.30 1.24
CA VAL A 285 -5.02 -32.42 2.27
C VAL A 285 -4.24 -31.10 2.47
N GLU A 286 -3.95 -30.36 1.40
CA GLU A 286 -3.26 -29.06 1.47
C GLU A 286 -4.10 -28.02 2.22
N GLU A 287 -5.40 -27.97 1.92
CA GLU A 287 -6.31 -27.05 2.60
C GLU A 287 -6.52 -27.44 4.07
N GLN A 288 -6.54 -28.74 4.41
CA GLN A 288 -6.56 -29.19 5.81
C GLN A 288 -5.30 -28.75 6.55
N ARG A 289 -4.11 -28.95 5.96
CA ARG A 289 -2.84 -28.47 6.52
C ARG A 289 -2.84 -26.95 6.68
N ARG A 290 -3.37 -26.23 5.69
CA ARG A 290 -3.52 -24.77 5.76
C ARG A 290 -4.46 -24.34 6.89
N LEU A 291 -5.61 -24.99 7.06
CA LEU A 291 -6.55 -24.71 8.16
C LEU A 291 -5.93 -24.96 9.53
N ASN A 292 -5.13 -26.01 9.67
CA ASN A 292 -4.35 -26.26 10.90
C ASN A 292 -3.35 -25.13 11.16
N TYR A 293 -2.64 -24.64 10.15
CA TYR A 293 -1.78 -23.47 10.29
C TYR A 293 -2.57 -22.20 10.65
N LEU A 294 -3.71 -21.95 10.02
CA LEU A 294 -4.58 -20.81 10.38
C LEU A 294 -5.07 -20.91 11.83
N LYS A 295 -5.25 -22.13 12.36
CA LYS A 295 -5.57 -22.36 13.77
C LYS A 295 -4.43 -21.97 14.70
N THR A 296 -3.18 -22.31 14.36
CA THR A 296 -2.03 -21.95 15.22
C THR A 296 -1.81 -20.44 15.33
N ILE A 297 -2.21 -19.67 14.31
CA ILE A 297 -2.14 -18.20 14.33
C ILE A 297 -3.47 -17.53 14.72
N GLY A 298 -4.44 -18.30 15.25
CA GLY A 298 -5.70 -17.76 15.79
C GLY A 298 -6.70 -17.24 14.72
N LEU A 299 -6.49 -17.54 13.45
CA LEU A 299 -7.39 -17.14 12.35
C LEU A 299 -8.46 -18.18 12.03
N ALA A 300 -8.32 -19.40 12.52
CA ALA A 300 -9.31 -20.47 12.42
C ALA A 300 -9.45 -21.22 13.76
N ARG A 301 -10.58 -21.87 13.97
CA ARG A 301 -10.77 -22.86 15.03
C ARG A 301 -11.55 -24.05 14.49
N GLN A 302 -11.27 -25.23 15.02
CA GLN A 302 -12.02 -26.44 14.70
C GLN A 302 -13.13 -26.59 15.74
N GLU A 303 -14.39 -26.58 15.30
CA GLU A 303 -15.55 -26.74 16.18
C GLU A 303 -15.96 -28.21 16.27
N THR A 304 -15.95 -28.94 15.15
CA THR A 304 -16.14 -30.40 15.11
C THR A 304 -15.20 -31.04 14.08
N SER A 305 -15.21 -32.37 13.94
CA SER A 305 -14.48 -33.07 12.88
C SER A 305 -14.85 -32.59 11.47
N GLU A 306 -16.11 -32.19 11.28
CA GLU A 306 -16.67 -31.80 9.98
C GLU A 306 -16.80 -30.28 9.79
N LEU A 307 -16.45 -29.49 10.80
CA LEU A 307 -16.72 -28.06 10.82
C LEU A 307 -15.56 -27.22 11.35
N TRP A 308 -15.19 -26.23 10.54
CA TRP A 308 -14.25 -25.16 10.84
C TRP A 308 -14.96 -23.83 10.98
N LEU A 309 -14.46 -23.00 11.89
CA LEU A 309 -14.84 -21.60 12.03
C LEU A 309 -13.63 -20.74 11.65
N LEU A 310 -13.78 -19.95 10.59
CA LEU A 310 -12.75 -19.01 10.14
C LEU A 310 -13.14 -17.61 10.54
N ARG A 311 -12.19 -16.78 11.00
CA ARG A 311 -12.49 -15.37 11.25
C ARG A 311 -13.00 -14.69 9.98
N THR A 312 -13.97 -13.81 10.10
CA THR A 312 -14.53 -13.08 8.93
C THR A 312 -13.50 -12.16 8.25
N ASP A 313 -12.49 -11.72 9.00
CA ASP A 313 -11.41 -10.86 8.56
C ASP A 313 -10.08 -11.61 8.27
N PHE A 314 -10.06 -12.95 8.23
CA PHE A 314 -8.79 -13.72 8.16
C PHE A 314 -7.91 -13.35 6.96
N VAL A 315 -8.50 -13.07 5.80
CA VAL A 315 -7.74 -12.62 4.60
C VAL A 315 -7.12 -11.24 4.83
N ALA A 316 -7.83 -10.34 5.50
CA ALA A 316 -7.32 -9.02 5.83
C ALA A 316 -6.17 -9.12 6.86
N GLN A 317 -6.33 -9.97 7.88
CA GLN A 317 -5.29 -10.25 8.87
C GLN A 317 -4.03 -10.84 8.22
N LEU A 318 -4.14 -11.86 7.38
CA LEU A 318 -3.00 -12.42 6.63
C LEU A 318 -2.32 -11.39 5.72
N THR A 319 -3.09 -10.46 5.15
CA THR A 319 -2.54 -9.36 4.34
C THR A 319 -1.74 -8.41 5.22
N GLN A 320 -2.29 -8.03 6.38
CA GLN A 320 -1.60 -7.16 7.34
C GLN A 320 -0.34 -7.80 7.89
N MET A 321 -0.38 -9.10 8.23
CA MET A 321 0.80 -9.85 8.69
C MET A 321 1.90 -9.86 7.63
N LYS A 322 1.56 -10.14 6.36
CA LYS A 322 2.52 -10.02 5.24
C LYS A 322 3.10 -8.61 5.15
N ASP A 323 2.24 -7.59 5.14
CA ASP A 323 2.67 -6.20 4.98
C ASP A 323 3.64 -5.79 6.11
N LEU A 324 3.38 -6.23 7.35
CA LEU A 324 4.27 -5.97 8.49
C LEU A 324 5.60 -6.73 8.38
N GLN A 325 5.57 -8.01 7.98
CA GLN A 325 6.78 -8.80 7.77
C GLN A 325 7.66 -8.22 6.65
N ASP A 326 7.06 -7.85 5.52
CA ASP A 326 7.77 -7.25 4.39
C ASP A 326 8.46 -5.94 4.85
N ARG A 327 7.77 -5.10 5.62
CA ARG A 327 8.31 -3.83 6.14
C ARG A 327 9.40 -4.02 7.16
N ALA A 328 9.24 -4.96 8.10
CA ALA A 328 10.27 -5.28 9.07
C ALA A 328 11.56 -5.71 8.35
N ARG A 329 11.44 -6.49 7.26
CA ARG A 329 12.57 -6.85 6.41
C ARG A 329 13.17 -5.64 5.67
N THR A 330 12.35 -4.77 5.08
CA THR A 330 12.87 -3.57 4.41
C THR A 330 13.60 -2.65 5.39
N LEU A 331 13.07 -2.49 6.61
CA LEU A 331 13.73 -1.73 7.67
C LEU A 331 15.06 -2.37 8.08
N PHE A 332 15.10 -3.68 8.29
CA PHE A 332 16.34 -4.39 8.63
C PHE A 332 17.43 -4.18 7.56
N ARG A 333 17.03 -4.16 6.29
CA ARG A 333 17.94 -3.95 5.14
C ARG A 333 18.33 -2.49 4.91
N SER A 334 17.58 -1.51 5.43
CA SER A 334 17.88 -0.09 5.21
C SER A 334 19.13 0.40 5.95
N GLY A 335 19.66 -0.40 6.88
CA GLY A 335 20.83 -0.07 7.69
C GLY A 335 20.56 0.93 8.82
N VAL A 336 19.34 1.48 8.93
CA VAL A 336 18.95 2.33 10.06
C VAL A 336 18.54 1.44 11.24
N ALA A 337 19.41 1.33 12.24
CA ALA A 337 19.16 0.52 13.44
C ALA A 337 17.88 0.98 14.15
N ILE A 338 16.94 0.05 14.34
CA ILE A 338 15.77 0.24 15.20
C ILE A 338 16.23 0.07 16.65
N SER A 339 15.77 0.92 17.57
CA SER A 339 16.22 0.86 18.96
C SER A 339 15.64 -0.34 19.70
N ASP A 340 14.40 -0.73 19.38
CA ASP A 340 13.77 -1.95 19.85
C ASP A 340 13.22 -2.78 18.65
N PRO A 341 13.85 -3.91 18.31
CA PRO A 341 13.38 -4.82 17.26
C PRO A 341 12.01 -5.44 17.53
N HIS A 342 11.56 -5.45 18.79
CA HIS A 342 10.27 -6.00 19.21
C HIS A 342 9.16 -4.94 19.31
N ALA A 343 9.47 -3.67 19.01
CA ALA A 343 8.50 -2.60 19.07
C ALA A 343 7.29 -2.88 18.15
N PRO A 344 6.05 -2.65 18.62
CA PRO A 344 4.87 -2.88 17.82
C PRO A 344 4.86 -1.96 16.60
N MET A 345 4.68 -2.57 15.42
CA MET A 345 4.61 -1.86 14.14
C MET A 345 3.15 -1.72 13.69
N GLU A 346 2.71 -0.48 13.48
CA GLU A 346 1.32 -0.16 13.22
C GLU A 346 1.17 0.92 12.14
N PHE A 347 0.10 0.83 11.35
CA PHE A 347 -0.33 1.95 10.53
C PHE A 347 -1.00 3.00 11.42
N LEU A 348 -0.65 4.27 11.21
CA LEU A 348 -1.30 5.36 11.89
C LEU A 348 -2.80 5.36 11.56
N SER A 349 -3.60 5.07 12.58
CA SER A 349 -5.05 5.07 12.49
C SER A 349 -5.59 6.43 12.93
N GLY A 350 -6.21 7.16 12.01
CA GLY A 350 -6.65 8.54 12.23
C GLY A 350 -5.48 9.54 12.17
N SER A 351 -5.77 10.79 12.56
CA SER A 351 -4.77 11.85 12.62
C SER A 351 -4.35 12.04 14.08
N ARG A 352 -3.10 11.71 14.42
CA ARG A 352 -2.53 11.89 15.77
C ARG A 352 -1.16 12.57 15.66
N LYS A 353 -0.88 13.46 16.61
CA LYS A 353 0.42 14.12 16.76
C LYS A 353 1.41 13.19 17.44
N PHE A 354 2.66 13.23 16.99
CA PHE A 354 3.76 12.57 17.67
C PHE A 354 5.10 13.15 17.23
N ILE A 355 6.15 12.81 17.97
CA ILE A 355 7.54 13.03 17.57
C ILE A 355 8.18 11.68 17.34
N GLY A 356 8.92 11.54 16.25
CA GLY A 356 9.57 10.28 15.91
C GLY A 356 10.74 10.46 14.95
N ARG A 357 11.67 9.50 15.00
CA ARG A 357 12.79 9.42 14.08
C ARG A 357 12.36 8.69 12.81
N VAL A 358 12.69 9.24 11.66
CA VAL A 358 12.42 8.62 10.36
C VAL A 358 13.34 7.42 10.19
N LEU A 359 12.77 6.23 10.05
CA LEU A 359 13.54 5.01 9.78
C LEU A 359 13.72 4.78 8.28
N LEU A 360 12.63 4.92 7.51
CA LEU A 360 12.61 4.58 6.09
C LEU A 360 11.47 5.28 5.37
N ASN A 361 11.70 5.66 4.11
CA ASN A 361 10.64 5.97 3.16
C ASN A 361 10.48 4.80 2.20
N SER A 362 9.24 4.43 1.89
CA SER A 362 8.94 3.40 0.89
C SER A 362 7.80 3.83 -0.03
N GLU A 363 7.73 3.26 -1.22
CA GLU A 363 6.53 3.30 -2.07
C GLU A 363 5.74 2.00 -1.85
N ASP A 364 4.46 2.09 -1.48
CA ASP A 364 3.58 0.93 -1.42
C ASP A 364 3.39 0.39 -2.85
N GLU A 365 3.98 -0.77 -3.17
CA GLU A 365 3.97 -1.34 -4.52
C GLU A 365 2.56 -1.56 -5.09
N ARG A 366 1.53 -1.74 -4.23
CA ARG A 366 0.14 -1.99 -4.62
C ARG A 366 -0.63 -0.70 -4.88
N THR A 367 -0.30 0.41 -4.24
CA THR A 367 -1.02 1.68 -4.38
C THR A 367 -0.20 2.77 -5.06
N GLY A 368 1.12 2.64 -5.13
CA GLY A 368 2.05 3.70 -5.53
C GLY A 368 2.09 4.85 -4.50
N ALA A 369 1.54 4.64 -3.31
CA ALA A 369 1.51 5.65 -2.28
C ALA A 369 2.86 5.65 -1.55
N MET A 370 3.54 6.79 -1.58
CA MET A 370 4.68 7.03 -0.70
C MET A 370 4.23 6.95 0.75
N GLN A 371 5.08 6.39 1.60
CA GLN A 371 4.85 6.26 3.02
C GLN A 371 6.18 6.37 3.77
N THR A 372 6.10 6.79 5.02
CA THR A 372 7.27 6.89 5.91
C THR A 372 7.03 6.05 7.14
N ILE A 373 8.07 5.34 7.55
CA ILE A 373 8.12 4.56 8.78
C ILE A 373 8.91 5.36 9.81
N PHE A 374 8.33 5.54 10.99
CA PHE A 374 8.90 6.28 12.10
C PHE A 374 9.09 5.36 13.30
N GLU A 375 10.15 5.61 14.05
CA GLU A 375 10.29 5.15 15.42
C GLU A 375 9.90 6.31 16.35
N THR A 376 8.80 6.15 17.08
CA THR A 376 8.24 7.21 17.90
C THR A 376 8.82 7.21 19.31
N ILE A 377 8.82 8.38 19.96
CA ILE A 377 9.35 8.54 21.33
C ILE A 377 8.63 7.67 22.37
N ASP A 378 7.38 7.27 22.11
CA ASP A 378 6.58 6.39 22.96
C ASP A 378 6.88 4.90 22.76
N GLY A 379 7.83 4.57 21.88
CA GLY A 379 8.35 3.22 21.65
C GLY A 379 7.60 2.39 20.62
N ARG A 380 6.96 3.05 19.64
CA ARG A 380 6.19 2.37 18.59
C ARG A 380 6.84 2.58 17.23
N ILE A 381 6.63 1.64 16.32
CA ILE A 381 6.96 1.85 14.91
C ILE A 381 5.68 2.27 14.18
N GLN A 382 5.61 3.54 13.79
CA GLN A 382 4.42 4.08 13.12
C GLN A 382 4.65 4.25 11.62
N ILE A 383 3.68 3.80 10.84
CA ILE A 383 3.69 3.94 9.38
C ILE A 383 2.64 4.98 8.99
N ILE A 384 3.07 6.03 8.28
CA ILE A 384 2.17 7.04 7.72
C ILE A 384 2.24 7.02 6.19
N ARG A 385 1.08 6.91 5.54
CA ARG A 385 0.95 7.16 4.09
C ARG A 385 0.94 8.66 3.81
N HIS A 386 1.68 9.08 2.80
CA HIS A 386 1.76 10.49 2.41
C HIS A 386 0.45 10.95 1.78
N ASP A 387 -0.09 12.02 2.35
CA ASP A 387 -0.97 12.95 1.65
C ASP A 387 -0.14 14.04 0.95
N SER A 388 -0.79 15.09 0.46
CA SER A 388 -0.09 16.18 -0.23
C SER A 388 0.89 16.93 0.68
N THR A 389 0.60 17.07 1.97
CA THR A 389 1.40 17.86 2.91
C THR A 389 2.65 17.09 3.35
N LEU A 390 2.52 15.80 3.63
CA LEU A 390 3.66 14.94 3.92
C LEU A 390 4.53 14.72 2.68
N ARG A 391 3.94 14.66 1.49
CA ARG A 391 4.71 14.61 0.24
C ARG A 391 5.57 15.87 0.05
N ALA A 392 5.02 17.05 0.31
CA ALA A 392 5.80 18.29 0.26
C ALA A 392 6.94 18.29 1.29
N ALA A 393 6.73 17.75 2.50
CA ALA A 393 7.77 17.61 3.51
C ALA A 393 8.88 16.64 3.07
N TRP A 394 8.52 15.52 2.44
CA TRP A 394 9.48 14.60 1.83
C TRP A 394 10.30 15.26 0.73
N GLU A 395 9.67 16.01 -0.17
CA GLU A 395 10.34 16.74 -1.26
C GLU A 395 11.32 17.81 -0.74
N ARG A 396 11.00 18.48 0.38
CA ARG A 396 11.92 19.41 1.06
C ARG A 396 13.08 18.71 1.79
N GLY A 397 12.98 17.40 2.01
CA GLY A 397 13.98 16.62 2.74
C GLY A 397 13.76 16.55 4.26
N ASP A 398 12.61 16.99 4.76
CA ASP A 398 12.27 16.89 6.19
C ASP A 398 12.19 15.42 6.62
N LEU A 399 11.64 14.57 5.75
CA LEU A 399 11.44 13.13 5.98
C LEU A 399 12.63 12.28 5.54
N ARG A 400 13.87 12.76 5.63
CA ARG A 400 15.05 11.92 5.34
C ARG A 400 15.24 10.89 6.46
N PRO A 401 15.61 9.62 6.14
CA PRO A 401 16.00 8.64 7.15
C PRO A 401 17.07 9.21 8.10
N GLY A 402 16.92 8.93 9.39
CA GLY A 402 17.73 9.50 10.46
C GLY A 402 17.18 10.80 11.06
N ASN A 403 16.41 11.61 10.32
CA ASN A 403 15.89 12.85 10.88
C ASN A 403 14.89 12.60 12.02
N LEU A 404 14.99 13.40 13.09
CA LEU A 404 13.93 13.53 14.07
C LEU A 404 12.87 14.49 13.54
N VAL A 405 11.61 14.07 13.54
CA VAL A 405 10.51 14.81 12.92
C VAL A 405 9.37 14.98 13.91
N SER A 406 8.79 16.19 13.91
CA SER A 406 7.52 16.49 14.57
C SER A 406 6.39 16.32 13.57
N ILE A 407 5.42 15.46 13.89
CA ILE A 407 4.16 15.30 13.15
C ILE A 407 3.06 16.03 13.92
N ASP A 408 2.48 17.05 13.31
CA ASP A 408 1.47 17.91 13.91
C ASP A 408 0.24 18.10 13.01
N PHE A 409 -0.89 18.51 13.60
CA PHE A 409 -2.09 18.91 12.84
C PHE A 409 -1.80 20.22 12.09
N LEU A 410 -2.10 20.23 10.79
CA LEU A 410 -1.96 21.43 9.99
C LEU A 410 -2.91 22.52 10.50
N LYS A 411 -2.38 23.69 10.86
CA LYS A 411 -3.17 24.80 11.44
C LYS A 411 -4.36 25.21 10.56
N SER A 412 -4.18 25.20 9.24
CA SER A 412 -5.22 25.55 8.27
C SER A 412 -6.22 24.43 7.99
N SER A 413 -5.92 23.19 8.36
CA SER A 413 -6.75 22.02 8.09
C SER A 413 -6.44 20.93 9.13
N PRO A 414 -7.07 20.99 10.33
CA PRO A 414 -6.71 20.14 11.48
C PRO A 414 -6.85 18.64 11.22
N GLU A 415 -7.57 18.23 10.18
CA GLU A 415 -7.67 16.84 9.75
C GLU A 415 -6.41 16.31 9.04
N ARG A 416 -5.55 17.20 8.55
CA ARG A 416 -4.30 16.87 7.85
C ARG A 416 -3.09 16.96 8.76
N LEU A 417 -2.08 16.17 8.43
CA LEU A 417 -0.80 16.16 9.14
C LEU A 417 0.26 16.92 8.33
N TYR A 418 1.13 17.64 9.03
CA TYR A 418 2.35 18.17 8.45
C TYR A 418 3.56 17.70 9.26
N ALA A 419 4.69 17.58 8.57
CA ALA A 419 5.95 17.15 9.14
C ALA A 419 6.96 18.30 9.11
N VAL A 420 7.71 18.46 10.19
CA VAL A 420 8.84 19.39 10.28
C VAL A 420 10.03 18.67 10.90
N SER A 421 11.18 18.75 10.24
CA SER A 421 12.43 18.22 10.79
C SER A 421 12.87 19.06 11.99
N LEU A 422 13.23 18.37 13.07
CA LEU A 422 13.81 18.94 14.29
C LEU A 422 15.35 18.81 14.31
N GLY A 423 15.93 18.07 13.36
CA GLY A 423 17.37 17.83 13.26
C GLY A 423 17.69 16.42 12.77
N ALA A 424 18.95 16.19 12.40
CA ALA A 424 19.45 14.86 12.04
C ALA A 424 19.82 14.05 13.30
N ASP A 425 19.66 12.73 13.25
CA ASP A 425 19.84 11.76 14.34
C ASP A 425 20.94 12.10 15.37
N GLN A 426 22.21 12.14 14.98
CA GLN A 426 23.31 12.35 15.93
C GLN A 426 23.41 13.81 16.37
N THR A 427 23.10 14.73 15.46
CA THR A 427 23.18 16.18 15.75
C THR A 427 22.14 16.61 16.78
N VAL A 428 20.94 16.01 16.76
CA VAL A 428 19.85 16.38 17.66
C VAL A 428 20.11 15.96 19.10
N LEU A 429 20.96 14.94 19.34
CA LEU A 429 21.32 14.48 20.68
C LEU A 429 22.07 15.56 21.47
N THR A 430 22.78 16.45 20.78
CA THR A 430 23.59 17.52 21.40
C THR A 430 23.00 18.91 21.20
N ASP A 431 22.01 19.08 20.32
CA ASP A 431 21.40 20.38 20.04
C ASP A 431 20.40 20.77 21.14
N LYS A 432 20.84 21.66 22.04
CA LYS A 432 20.02 22.20 23.13
C LYS A 432 18.72 22.85 22.64
N LYS A 433 18.74 23.57 21.51
CA LYS A 433 17.56 24.25 20.98
C LYS A 433 16.54 23.23 20.47
N ALA A 434 17.00 22.20 19.75
CA ALA A 434 16.13 21.14 19.27
C ALA A 434 15.50 20.36 20.43
N LEU A 435 16.31 19.99 21.45
CA LEU A 435 15.82 19.33 22.66
C LEU A 435 14.79 20.19 23.41
N ASP A 436 14.99 21.51 23.51
CA ASP A 436 14.01 22.42 24.12
C ASP A 436 12.69 22.52 23.35
N VAL A 437 12.72 22.40 22.01
CA VAL A 437 11.51 22.31 21.19
C VAL A 437 10.76 21.01 21.49
N VAL A 438 11.48 19.89 21.61
CA VAL A 438 10.88 18.58 21.95
C VAL A 438 10.27 18.64 23.35
N LEU A 439 11.00 19.13 24.36
CA LEU A 439 10.53 19.25 25.75
C LEU A 439 9.26 20.09 25.90
N ARG A 440 9.02 21.05 25.00
CA ARG A 440 7.79 21.86 25.00
C ARG A 440 6.57 21.13 24.42
N LYS A 441 6.78 20.02 23.71
CA LYS A 441 5.75 19.28 22.97
C LYS A 441 5.36 17.93 23.57
N ILE A 442 6.12 17.44 24.55
CA ILE A 442 5.93 16.11 25.13
C ILE A 442 5.55 16.19 26.61
N ASP A 443 4.86 15.18 27.12
CA ASP A 443 4.71 14.98 28.56
C ASP A 443 5.93 14.20 29.08
N LEU A 444 6.67 14.76 30.04
CA LEU A 444 7.85 14.13 30.64
C LEU A 444 7.54 12.78 31.28
N ARG A 445 6.28 12.50 31.65
CA ARG A 445 5.86 11.18 32.14
C ARG A 445 5.97 10.09 31.09
N GLU A 446 5.89 10.43 29.80
CA GLU A 446 6.11 9.48 28.69
C GLU A 446 7.59 9.02 28.59
N LEU A 447 8.52 9.78 29.20
CA LEU A 447 9.94 9.45 29.27
C LEU A 447 10.30 8.45 30.39
N ALA A 448 9.36 8.07 31.26
CA ALA A 448 9.61 7.15 32.38
C ALA A 448 9.36 5.66 32.04
N LYS A 449 9.53 5.24 30.78
CA LYS A 449 9.43 3.83 30.35
C LYS A 449 10.84 3.19 30.26
N PRO A 450 11.22 2.29 31.18
CA PRO A 450 12.55 1.67 31.22
C PRO A 450 12.82 0.71 30.05
N GLU A 451 11.76 0.22 29.39
CA GLU A 451 11.84 -0.70 28.25
C GLU A 451 12.49 -0.08 26.99
N LEU A 452 12.67 1.26 26.96
CA LEU A 452 13.14 2.02 25.80
C LEU A 452 14.55 2.62 25.99
N GLU A 453 15.36 2.05 26.88
CA GLU A 453 16.72 2.54 27.20
C GLU A 453 17.80 2.08 26.21
N LYS A 454 17.47 1.20 25.26
CA LYS A 454 18.42 0.67 24.28
C LYS A 454 18.42 1.48 22.99
N GLY A 455 19.49 1.34 22.20
CA GLY A 455 19.63 1.94 20.88
C GLY A 455 19.63 3.47 20.87
N TRP A 456 19.32 4.05 19.71
CA TRP A 456 19.31 5.50 19.51
C TRP A 456 18.23 6.19 20.37
N MET A 457 17.06 5.57 20.53
CA MET A 457 15.98 6.14 21.33
C MET A 457 16.35 6.26 22.81
N GLY A 458 17.10 5.30 23.36
CA GLY A 458 17.66 5.38 24.70
C GLY A 458 18.62 6.58 24.87
N GLN A 459 19.54 6.76 23.91
CA GLN A 459 20.45 7.92 23.89
C GLN A 459 19.68 9.25 23.83
N PHE A 460 18.67 9.32 22.96
CA PHE A 460 17.83 10.50 22.82
C PHE A 460 17.05 10.84 24.10
N ARG A 461 16.44 9.84 24.76
CA ARG A 461 15.73 10.03 26.03
C ARG A 461 16.68 10.47 27.16
N LYS A 462 17.90 9.94 27.18
CA LYS A 462 18.95 10.36 28.13
C LYS A 462 19.31 11.83 27.93
N ALA A 463 19.63 12.23 26.70
CA ALA A 463 19.92 13.61 26.35
C ALA A 463 18.76 14.57 26.70
N LEU A 464 17.52 14.13 26.44
CA LEU A 464 16.32 14.90 26.75
C LEU A 464 16.09 15.05 28.26
N SER A 465 16.37 13.99 29.03
CA SER A 465 16.28 14.00 30.51
C SER A 465 17.35 14.88 31.14
N GLU A 466 18.59 14.81 30.65
CA GLU A 466 19.69 15.70 31.05
C GLU A 466 19.37 17.16 30.70
N ARG A 467 18.78 17.40 29.52
CA ARG A 467 18.33 18.74 29.13
C ARG A 467 17.21 19.25 30.03
N ALA A 468 16.24 18.41 30.37
CA ALA A 468 15.15 18.79 31.28
C ALA A 468 15.65 19.18 32.67
N ARG A 469 16.65 18.47 33.20
CA ARG A 469 17.28 18.78 34.51
C ARG A 469 18.12 20.07 34.47
N SER A 470 18.79 20.34 33.36
CA SER A 470 19.66 21.52 33.17
C SER A 470 18.92 22.75 32.63
N ARG A 471 17.64 22.64 32.30
CA ARG A 471 16.83 23.77 31.83
C ARG A 471 16.65 24.73 33.02
N PRO A 472 17.03 26.00 32.90
CA PRO A 472 16.68 26.98 33.93
C PRO A 472 15.16 26.95 34.06
N ARG A 473 14.66 26.81 35.30
CA ARG A 473 13.23 26.99 35.57
C ARG A 473 12.90 28.41 35.13
N ASP A 474 12.30 28.57 33.94
CA ASP A 474 11.68 29.82 33.56
C ASP A 474 10.68 30.12 34.67
N ARG A 475 11.01 31.12 35.48
CA ARG A 475 10.10 31.68 36.49
C ARG A 475 8.81 32.03 35.75
N ALA A 476 7.71 31.55 36.30
CA ALA A 476 6.39 32.03 35.97
C ALA A 476 6.38 33.56 35.93
N LEU A 477 5.94 34.10 34.80
CA LEU A 477 5.26 35.39 34.69
C LEU A 477 4.07 35.18 33.78
#